data_AF-A0A944V3M5-F1
#
_entry.id   AF-A0A944V3M5-F1
#
_cell.length_a   1.000
_cell.length_b   1.000
_cell.length_c   1.000
_cell.angle_alpha   90.00
_cell.angle_beta   90.00
_cell.angle_gamma   90.00
#
_symmetry.space_group_name_H-M   'P 1'
#
loop_
_entity.id
_entity.type
_entity.pdbx_description
1 polymer ?
#
loop_
_entity_poly.entity_id
_entity_poly.type
_entity_poly.pdbx_seq_one_letter_code
_entity_poly.pdbx_strand_id
1 'polypeptide(L)'
;MEYLKDKLNYLFATNKGLILMNMAILSMVSAVFGTLSGPLKEWGVGEFAIKLLRMDIQSQDREGRIIILYHAIAVTFTSLLVYLIIEAIPMEKRIMKRIRSSITVGYLLTVIFGLGFAYWGHNWAFHGLFIAGLSIVFYSGVLLCVALWPGKKEYKETNKEYSITKKGISLERMAFFVMAVAMLGSAVFGAVAGSNFGNGFETFLAEDGVRHVHHSKLELAVIGHLHIMLTLIGIATTLLIGRWFNWKGITHKIGIPSIIWGTIIITIGVWAVVPYQLYAHTIIYVGAVFSMFGALMLVIFGWGKLIKEGTKDITRPNFFQKIKALLSDSLKFGTLWQMVFMNFCVSGIGIFMAVKLEEIFREIPFREERITLTGHWHILSVLTATIILMYIVSKIFPLKKKIGNLYGWVIILASDLAFAMITIFSIKRLWVIEEAQQTLVNQLHIFSEIGLGLLLTSLGIYMVVRLVDFLKNGKANAEIGE
;
A
#
# COMPACT_ATOMS: atom_id res chain seq x y z
N MET A 1 -12.92 36.21 7.68
CA MET A 1 -11.74 35.66 8.39
C MET A 1 -12.05 34.36 9.13
N GLU A 2 -13.16 34.28 9.88
CA GLU A 2 -13.56 33.08 10.64
C GLU A 2 -13.82 31.85 9.75
N TYR A 3 -14.50 32.05 8.62
CA TYR A 3 -14.72 31.01 7.60
C TYR A 3 -13.43 30.36 7.07
N LEU A 4 -12.37 31.15 6.83
CA LEU A 4 -11.08 30.65 6.35
C LEU A 4 -10.35 29.89 7.47
N LYS A 5 -10.42 30.41 8.70
CA LYS A 5 -9.85 29.78 9.91
C LYS A 5 -10.45 28.39 10.15
N ASP A 6 -11.76 28.23 9.99
CA ASP A 6 -12.44 26.93 10.18
C ASP A 6 -12.05 25.88 9.13
N LYS A 7 -11.87 26.30 7.88
CA LYS A 7 -11.39 25.45 6.80
C LYS A 7 -9.95 25.00 7.00
N LEU A 8 -9.06 25.92 7.38
CA LEU A 8 -7.67 25.60 7.73
C LEU A 8 -7.61 24.67 8.95
N ASN A 9 -8.41 24.93 9.99
CA ASN A 9 -8.51 24.06 11.14
C ASN A 9 -9.01 22.66 10.77
N TYR A 10 -9.96 22.54 9.86
CA TYR A 10 -10.40 21.23 9.37
C TYR A 10 -9.25 20.49 8.70
N LEU A 11 -8.63 21.08 7.67
CA LEU A 11 -7.58 20.44 6.87
C LEU A 11 -6.35 20.05 7.69
N PHE A 12 -5.92 20.91 8.61
CA PHE A 12 -4.64 20.75 9.30
C PHE A 12 -4.73 20.25 10.75
N ALA A 13 -5.91 20.25 11.38
CA ALA A 13 -6.05 19.84 12.79
C ALA A 13 -6.99 18.64 13.02
N THR A 14 -7.82 18.28 12.04
CA THR A 14 -8.73 17.11 12.16
C THR A 14 -8.13 15.89 11.46
N ASN A 15 -8.44 14.69 11.97
CA ASN A 15 -7.93 13.46 11.38
C ASN A 15 -8.44 13.26 9.94
N LYS A 16 -9.74 13.51 9.70
CA LYS A 16 -10.33 13.50 8.36
C LYS A 16 -9.64 14.50 7.42
N GLY A 17 -9.45 15.75 7.84
CA GLY A 17 -8.75 16.74 7.02
C GLY A 17 -7.34 16.30 6.62
N LEU A 18 -6.59 15.70 7.55
CA LEU A 18 -5.26 15.16 7.29
C LEU A 18 -5.28 13.97 6.32
N ILE A 19 -6.27 13.08 6.43
CA ILE A 19 -6.50 11.98 5.46
C ILE A 19 -6.75 12.56 4.06
N LEU A 20 -7.63 13.56 3.94
CA LEU A 20 -7.97 14.18 2.66
C LEU A 20 -6.76 14.88 2.02
N MET A 21 -5.99 15.63 2.82
CA MET A 21 -4.76 16.28 2.37
C MET A 21 -3.71 15.25 1.91
N ASN A 22 -3.53 14.18 2.67
CA ASN A 22 -2.58 13.13 2.33
C ASN A 22 -2.96 12.44 1.01
N MET A 23 -4.25 12.11 0.83
CA MET A 23 -4.76 11.58 -0.43
C MET A 23 -4.54 12.54 -1.60
N ALA A 24 -4.81 13.83 -1.43
CA ALA A 24 -4.59 14.83 -2.47
C ALA A 24 -3.13 14.88 -2.92
N ILE A 25 -2.19 14.80 -1.97
CA ILE A 25 -0.75 14.75 -2.25
C ILE A 25 -0.41 13.46 -3.01
N LEU A 26 -0.89 12.30 -2.56
CA LEU A 26 -0.67 11.02 -3.26
C LEU A 26 -1.21 11.07 -4.69
N SER A 27 -2.45 11.54 -4.88
CA SER A 27 -3.06 11.67 -6.20
C SER A 27 -2.26 12.61 -7.11
N MET A 28 -1.78 13.73 -6.59
CA MET A 28 -0.96 14.69 -7.34
C MET A 28 0.39 14.10 -7.73
N VAL A 29 1.07 13.41 -6.80
CA VAL A 29 2.34 12.73 -7.08
C VAL A 29 2.13 11.62 -8.12
N SER A 30 1.11 10.79 -7.98
CA SER A 30 0.80 9.77 -8.98
C SER A 30 0.46 10.36 -10.35
N ALA A 31 -0.30 11.47 -10.40
CA ALA A 31 -0.65 12.12 -11.65
C ALA A 31 0.54 12.76 -12.35
N VAL A 32 1.45 13.42 -11.61
CA VAL A 32 2.63 14.07 -12.17
C VAL A 32 3.68 13.04 -12.57
N PHE A 33 4.11 12.19 -11.63
CA PHE A 33 5.25 11.29 -11.84
C PHE A 33 4.86 10.04 -12.63
N GLY A 34 3.56 9.70 -12.69
CA GLY A 34 3.06 8.66 -13.60
C GLY A 34 3.30 8.99 -15.07
N THR A 35 3.33 10.29 -15.45
CA THR A 35 3.66 10.70 -16.83
C THR A 35 5.10 10.43 -17.24
N LEU A 36 5.99 10.24 -16.25
CA LEU A 36 7.41 9.94 -16.48
C LEU A 36 7.67 8.43 -16.63
N SER A 37 6.62 7.61 -16.59
CA SER A 37 6.68 6.15 -16.62
C SER A 37 5.82 5.59 -17.74
N GLY A 38 6.10 4.34 -18.12
CA GLY A 38 5.29 3.54 -19.04
C GLY A 38 5.12 4.13 -20.45
N PRO A 39 4.08 3.70 -21.17
CA PRO A 39 3.75 4.18 -22.52
C PRO A 39 3.54 5.69 -22.60
N LEU A 40 3.09 6.36 -21.54
CA LEU A 40 2.94 7.83 -21.55
C LEU A 40 4.28 8.54 -21.80
N LYS A 41 5.38 8.01 -21.25
CA LYS A 41 6.72 8.50 -21.57
C LYS A 41 7.05 8.25 -23.05
N GLU A 42 6.75 7.05 -23.55
CA GLU A 42 7.00 6.66 -24.96
C GLU A 42 6.13 7.45 -25.96
N TRP A 43 4.94 7.89 -25.55
CA TRP A 43 4.03 8.75 -26.33
C TRP A 43 4.36 10.25 -26.22
N GLY A 44 5.46 10.61 -25.55
CA GLY A 44 5.95 11.99 -25.45
C GLY A 44 5.29 12.85 -24.35
N VAL A 45 4.35 12.29 -23.57
CA VAL A 45 3.72 13.01 -22.44
C VAL A 45 4.75 13.33 -21.35
N GLY A 46 5.68 12.41 -21.10
CA GLY A 46 6.75 12.62 -20.14
C GLY A 46 7.65 13.80 -20.50
N GLU A 47 8.02 13.97 -21.78
CA GLU A 47 8.82 15.11 -22.22
C GLU A 47 8.10 16.45 -22.03
N PHE A 48 6.79 16.47 -22.31
CA PHE A 48 5.95 17.63 -22.07
C PHE A 48 5.93 18.00 -20.57
N ALA A 49 5.73 17.01 -19.69
CA ALA A 49 5.71 17.23 -18.24
C ALA A 49 7.06 17.76 -17.72
N ILE A 50 8.18 17.21 -18.20
CA ILE A 50 9.54 17.66 -17.86
C ILE A 50 9.74 19.13 -18.22
N LYS A 51 9.37 19.53 -19.45
CA LYS A 51 9.50 20.92 -19.93
C LYS A 51 8.57 21.86 -19.16
N LEU A 52 7.33 21.47 -18.95
CA LEU A 52 6.32 22.28 -18.23
C LEU A 52 6.75 22.57 -16.79
N LEU A 53 7.24 21.54 -16.09
CA LEU A 53 7.62 21.62 -14.68
C LEU A 53 9.09 22.00 -14.46
N ARG A 54 9.86 22.19 -15.55
CA ARG A 54 11.30 22.52 -15.52
C ARG A 54 12.10 21.52 -14.66
N MET A 55 11.82 20.23 -14.84
CA MET A 55 12.52 19.18 -14.10
C MET A 55 13.95 19.00 -14.64
N ASP A 56 14.89 18.77 -13.73
CA ASP A 56 16.26 18.39 -14.04
C ASP A 56 16.35 16.85 -14.03
N ILE A 57 16.42 16.25 -15.21
CA ILE A 57 16.46 14.79 -15.37
C ILE A 57 17.69 14.39 -16.17
N GLN A 58 18.71 13.93 -15.46
CA GLN A 58 19.92 13.35 -16.06
C GLN A 58 19.88 11.83 -15.99
N SER A 59 20.40 11.13 -16.99
CA SER A 59 20.36 9.66 -17.01
C SER A 59 21.10 9.03 -15.83
N GLN A 60 22.22 9.62 -15.39
CA GLN A 60 23.02 9.07 -14.31
C GLN A 60 22.32 9.04 -12.94
N ASP A 61 21.45 10.00 -12.62
CA ASP A 61 20.81 10.03 -11.29
C ASP A 61 19.49 9.23 -11.24
N ARG A 62 19.19 8.45 -12.28
CA ARG A 62 17.90 7.76 -12.42
C ARG A 62 17.54 6.93 -11.19
N GLU A 63 18.47 6.14 -10.68
CA GLU A 63 18.22 5.23 -9.56
C GLU A 63 17.95 6.01 -8.27
N GLY A 64 18.81 6.97 -7.94
CA GLY A 64 18.62 7.85 -6.79
C GLY A 64 17.27 8.59 -6.83
N ARG A 65 16.89 9.14 -7.99
CA ARG A 65 15.58 9.80 -8.15
C ARG A 65 14.41 8.85 -7.90
N ILE A 66 14.47 7.66 -8.48
CA ILE A 66 13.42 6.65 -8.33
C ILE A 66 13.31 6.19 -6.87
N ILE A 67 14.43 5.95 -6.19
CA ILE A 67 14.46 5.58 -4.77
C ILE A 67 13.78 6.67 -3.92
N ILE A 68 14.08 7.94 -4.18
CA ILE A 68 13.48 9.06 -3.44
C ILE A 68 11.98 9.20 -3.76
N LEU A 69 11.57 9.01 -5.02
CA LEU A 69 10.15 8.97 -5.40
C LEU A 69 9.42 7.84 -4.66
N TYR A 70 10.01 6.65 -4.58
CA TYR A 70 9.44 5.52 -3.83
C TYR A 70 9.29 5.84 -2.36
N HIS A 71 10.31 6.44 -1.72
CA HIS A 71 10.21 6.87 -0.32
C HIS A 71 9.15 7.95 -0.14
N ALA A 72 9.07 8.94 -1.03
CA ALA A 72 8.08 10.00 -0.97
C ALA A 72 6.64 9.45 -1.01
N ILE A 73 6.36 8.50 -1.91
CA ILE A 73 5.05 7.83 -2.02
C ILE A 73 4.81 6.92 -0.81
N ALA A 74 5.76 6.04 -0.49
CA ALA A 74 5.60 5.03 0.55
C ALA A 74 5.44 5.66 1.94
N VAL A 75 6.18 6.72 2.27
CA VAL A 75 6.07 7.42 3.54
C VAL A 75 4.76 8.20 3.63
N THR A 76 4.32 8.82 2.53
CA THR A 76 3.03 9.50 2.48
C THR A 76 1.89 8.50 2.68
N PHE A 77 1.91 7.35 1.99
CA PHE A 77 0.91 6.29 2.14
C PHE A 77 0.95 5.62 3.54
N THR A 78 2.15 5.39 4.09
CA THR A 78 2.28 4.89 5.46
C THR A 78 1.68 5.87 6.46
N SER A 79 1.85 7.17 6.24
CA SER A 79 1.22 8.21 7.07
C SER A 79 -0.31 8.20 6.96
N LEU A 80 -0.86 7.92 5.78
CA LEU A 80 -2.30 7.66 5.59
C LEU A 80 -2.76 6.50 6.46
N LEU A 81 -2.05 5.36 6.42
CA LEU A 81 -2.36 4.21 7.26
C LEU A 81 -2.30 4.56 8.75
N VAL A 82 -1.33 5.37 9.19
CA VAL A 82 -1.27 5.85 10.58
C VAL A 82 -2.53 6.64 10.95
N TYR A 83 -2.99 7.57 10.11
CA TYR A 83 -4.25 8.30 10.35
C TYR A 83 -5.47 7.37 10.46
N LEU A 84 -5.52 6.34 9.63
CA LEU A 84 -6.60 5.36 9.66
C LEU A 84 -6.52 4.47 10.91
N ILE A 85 -5.32 4.08 11.34
CA ILE A 85 -5.11 3.28 12.56
C ILE A 85 -5.55 4.06 13.80
N ILE A 86 -5.15 5.33 13.93
CA ILE A 86 -5.53 6.13 15.09
C ILE A 86 -7.02 6.50 15.12
N GLU A 87 -7.70 6.48 13.96
CA GLU A 87 -9.17 6.57 13.87
C GLU A 87 -9.84 5.27 14.30
N ALA A 88 -9.31 4.13 13.84
CA ALA A 88 -9.95 2.83 13.98
C ALA A 88 -9.74 2.19 15.36
N ILE A 89 -8.62 2.51 16.02
CA ILE A 89 -8.18 1.88 17.27
C ILE A 89 -8.21 2.90 18.41
N PRO A 90 -8.95 2.64 19.50
CA PRO A 90 -9.00 3.55 20.65
C PRO A 90 -7.60 3.81 21.25
N MET A 91 -7.27 5.06 21.54
CA MET A 91 -6.00 5.41 22.19
C MET A 91 -6.07 6.75 22.94
N GLU A 92 -5.06 7.02 23.78
CA GLU A 92 -4.98 8.25 24.56
C GLU A 92 -4.95 9.48 23.63
N LYS A 93 -5.91 10.40 23.80
CA LYS A 93 -6.10 11.58 22.95
C LYS A 93 -4.84 12.46 22.84
N ARG A 94 -4.08 12.60 23.92
CA ARG A 94 -2.83 13.38 23.95
C ARG A 94 -1.74 12.76 23.08
N ILE A 95 -1.55 11.44 23.16
CA ILE A 95 -0.60 10.71 22.32
C ILE A 95 -1.06 10.77 20.85
N MET A 96 -2.35 10.57 20.59
CA MET A 96 -2.92 10.69 19.25
C MET A 96 -2.69 12.08 18.63
N LYS A 97 -2.78 13.17 19.41
CA LYS A 97 -2.45 14.52 18.92
C LYS A 97 -0.98 14.64 18.54
N ARG A 98 -0.07 14.09 19.36
CA ARG A 98 1.38 14.11 19.08
C ARG A 98 1.72 13.30 17.82
N ILE A 99 1.19 12.08 17.70
CA ILE A 99 1.35 11.23 16.50
C ILE A 99 0.92 12.00 15.26
N ARG A 100 -0.28 12.59 15.27
CA ARG A 100 -0.79 13.38 14.13
C ARG A 100 0.16 14.51 13.77
N SER A 101 0.53 15.36 14.73
CA SER A 101 1.42 16.49 14.43
C SER A 101 2.77 16.04 13.88
N SER A 102 3.40 15.03 14.49
CA SER A 102 4.72 14.59 14.08
C SER A 102 4.66 13.87 12.73
N ILE A 103 3.70 12.96 12.52
CA ILE A 103 3.61 12.23 11.25
C ILE A 103 3.31 13.19 10.10
N THR A 104 2.43 14.19 10.32
CA THR A 104 2.12 15.22 9.32
C THR A 104 3.36 16.00 8.92
N VAL A 105 4.09 16.56 9.89
CA VAL A 105 5.32 17.31 9.59
C VAL A 105 6.33 16.42 8.90
N GLY A 106 6.56 15.21 9.42
CA GLY A 106 7.55 14.29 8.89
C GLY A 106 7.29 13.93 7.43
N TYR A 107 6.09 13.47 7.09
CA TYR A 107 5.79 13.04 5.72
C TYR A 107 5.78 14.22 4.74
N LEU A 108 5.33 15.41 5.15
CA LEU A 108 5.37 16.61 4.32
C LEU A 108 6.80 17.01 3.99
N LEU A 109 7.70 16.97 4.98
CA LEU A 109 9.12 17.22 4.73
C LEU A 109 9.69 16.18 3.75
N THR A 110 9.37 14.90 3.94
CA THR A 110 9.82 13.82 3.05
C THR A 110 9.32 14.01 1.62
N VAL A 111 8.03 14.21 1.39
CA VAL A 111 7.49 14.29 0.02
C VAL A 111 7.90 15.59 -0.69
N ILE A 112 7.85 16.74 -0.01
CA ILE A 112 8.15 18.04 -0.63
C ILE A 112 9.65 18.15 -0.93
N PHE A 113 10.50 17.93 0.06
CA PHE A 113 11.93 18.14 -0.10
C PHE A 113 12.63 16.96 -0.76
N GLY A 114 12.10 15.73 -0.62
CA GLY A 114 12.59 14.58 -1.37
C GLY A 114 12.38 14.77 -2.88
N LEU A 115 11.15 15.07 -3.30
CA LEU A 115 10.87 15.32 -4.72
C LEU A 115 11.59 16.58 -5.22
N GLY A 116 11.64 17.64 -4.41
CA GLY A 116 12.42 18.85 -4.68
C GLY A 116 13.89 18.55 -4.99
N PHE A 117 14.55 17.76 -4.14
CA PHE A 117 15.94 17.35 -4.34
C PHE A 117 16.10 16.47 -5.58
N ALA A 118 15.25 15.46 -5.74
CA ALA A 118 15.37 14.48 -6.81
C ALA A 118 15.09 15.06 -8.21
N TYR A 119 14.19 16.03 -8.35
CA TYR A 119 13.73 16.47 -9.68
C TYR A 119 14.00 17.94 -10.02
N TRP A 120 14.54 18.75 -9.09
CA TRP A 120 14.81 20.18 -9.30
C TRP A 120 16.18 20.64 -8.78
N GLY A 121 17.24 19.98 -9.24
CA GLY A 121 18.61 20.50 -9.12
C GLY A 121 19.39 20.11 -7.85
N HIS A 122 19.08 18.95 -7.26
CA HIS A 122 19.92 18.30 -6.24
C HIS A 122 20.38 19.20 -5.08
N ASN A 123 19.52 20.10 -4.61
CA ASN A 123 19.84 21.00 -3.49
C ASN A 123 20.03 20.21 -2.18
N TRP A 124 21.26 20.23 -1.64
CA TRP A 124 21.63 19.49 -0.42
C TRP A 124 20.81 19.86 0.82
N ALA A 125 20.32 21.10 0.93
CA ALA A 125 19.41 21.48 2.02
C ALA A 125 18.08 20.73 1.93
N PHE A 126 17.56 20.50 0.72
CA PHE A 126 16.34 19.72 0.50
C PHE A 126 16.58 18.24 0.84
N HIS A 127 17.74 17.69 0.48
CA HIS A 127 18.09 16.33 0.92
C HIS A 127 18.17 16.22 2.46
N GLY A 128 18.77 17.20 3.13
CA GLY A 128 18.80 17.26 4.60
C GLY A 128 17.40 17.30 5.23
N LEU A 129 16.49 18.10 4.67
CA LEU A 129 15.09 18.17 5.13
C LEU A 129 14.31 16.89 4.84
N PHE A 130 14.60 16.20 3.73
CA PHE A 130 14.06 14.87 3.44
C PHE A 130 14.44 13.85 4.52
N ILE A 131 15.73 13.79 4.90
CA ILE A 131 16.23 12.90 5.97
C ILE A 131 15.62 13.26 7.33
N ALA A 132 15.51 14.56 7.64
CA ALA A 132 14.85 15.03 8.85
C ALA A 132 13.37 14.59 8.88
N GLY A 133 12.67 14.69 7.74
CA GLY A 133 11.31 14.18 7.57
C GLY A 133 11.18 12.69 7.89
N LEU A 134 12.06 11.85 7.31
CA LEU A 134 12.10 10.41 7.58
C LEU A 134 12.29 10.11 9.07
N SER A 135 13.18 10.85 9.72
CA SER A 135 13.46 10.69 11.16
C SER A 135 12.25 11.05 12.04
N ILE A 136 11.50 12.10 11.68
CA ILE A 136 10.27 12.50 12.38
C ILE A 136 9.16 11.47 12.16
N VAL A 137 9.05 10.89 10.96
CA VAL A 137 8.11 9.78 10.67
C VAL A 137 8.45 8.57 11.54
N PHE A 138 9.72 8.21 11.63
CA PHE A 138 10.19 7.13 12.51
C PHE A 138 9.81 7.39 13.98
N TYR A 139 10.06 8.59 14.48
CA TYR A 139 9.65 9.01 15.83
C TYR A 139 8.12 8.89 16.04
N SER A 140 7.33 9.25 15.03
CA SER A 140 5.87 9.10 15.06
C SER A 140 5.45 7.64 15.17
N GLY A 141 6.16 6.73 14.50
CA GLY A 141 5.97 5.29 14.64
C GLY A 141 6.30 4.78 16.05
N VAL A 142 7.35 5.32 16.70
CA VAL A 142 7.64 5.00 18.11
C VAL A 142 6.47 5.41 19.02
N LEU A 143 5.93 6.62 18.83
CA LEU A 143 4.75 7.06 19.55
C LEU A 143 3.52 6.16 19.28
N LEU A 144 3.36 5.70 18.04
CA LEU A 144 2.30 4.76 17.67
C LEU A 144 2.45 3.41 18.41
N CYS A 145 3.65 2.85 18.51
CA CYS A 145 3.90 1.64 19.30
C CYS A 145 3.51 1.84 20.77
N VAL A 146 3.85 2.98 21.37
CA VAL A 146 3.45 3.32 22.75
C VAL A 146 1.92 3.42 22.88
N ALA A 147 1.24 4.01 21.89
CA ALA A 147 -0.22 4.13 21.87
C ALA A 147 -0.90 2.76 21.72
N LEU A 148 -0.32 1.88 20.90
CA LEU A 148 -0.84 0.55 20.59
C LEU A 148 -0.53 -0.50 21.66
N TRP A 149 0.27 -0.18 22.68
CA TRP A 149 0.68 -1.15 23.71
C TRP A 149 -0.50 -1.99 24.23
N PRO A 150 -0.49 -3.31 23.99
CA PRO A 150 -1.65 -4.17 24.26
C PRO A 150 -1.85 -4.45 25.74
N GLY A 151 -0.85 -4.17 26.59
CA GLY A 151 -0.92 -4.41 28.03
C GLY A 151 -1.71 -3.36 28.82
N LYS A 152 -2.16 -2.26 28.20
CA LYS A 152 -2.93 -1.21 28.91
C LYS A 152 -4.30 -1.74 29.35
N LYS A 153 -4.61 -1.61 30.65
CA LYS A 153 -5.86 -2.12 31.25
C LYS A 153 -7.13 -1.54 30.60
N GLU A 154 -7.08 -0.26 30.23
CA GLU A 154 -8.18 0.48 29.58
C GLU A 154 -8.57 -0.04 28.20
N TYR A 155 -7.73 -0.83 27.53
CA TYR A 155 -7.99 -1.39 26.20
C TYR A 155 -8.16 -2.90 26.19
N LYS A 156 -8.44 -3.50 27.35
CA LYS A 156 -8.81 -4.92 27.42
C LYS A 156 -10.14 -5.15 26.72
N GLU A 157 -10.22 -6.25 25.99
CA GLU A 157 -11.42 -6.68 25.28
C GLU A 157 -12.19 -7.70 26.14
N THR A 158 -13.49 -7.49 26.26
CA THR A 158 -14.40 -8.33 27.07
C THR A 158 -15.27 -9.22 26.20
N ASN A 159 -15.50 -8.86 24.94
CA ASN A 159 -16.30 -9.65 24.03
C ASN A 159 -15.52 -10.89 23.53
N LYS A 160 -16.00 -12.07 23.95
CA LYS A 160 -15.43 -13.39 23.61
C LYS A 160 -15.58 -13.79 22.14
N GLU A 161 -16.32 -13.04 21.33
CA GLU A 161 -16.34 -13.24 19.88
C GLU A 161 -15.01 -12.81 19.23
N TYR A 162 -14.29 -11.88 19.84
CA TYR A 162 -12.95 -11.50 19.38
C TYR A 162 -11.88 -12.47 19.87
N SER A 163 -10.71 -12.35 19.25
CA SER A 163 -9.51 -13.08 19.61
C SER A 163 -8.85 -12.36 20.80
N ILE A 164 -8.93 -13.00 21.97
CA ILE A 164 -8.46 -12.44 23.24
C ILE A 164 -7.62 -13.45 24.00
N THR A 165 -6.63 -12.97 24.75
CA THR A 165 -5.90 -13.81 25.71
C THR A 165 -6.75 -14.08 26.96
N LYS A 166 -6.31 -15.04 27.80
CA LYS A 166 -6.92 -15.31 29.11
C LYS A 166 -7.00 -14.06 30.02
N LYS A 167 -6.10 -13.08 29.84
CA LYS A 167 -6.05 -11.84 30.64
C LYS A 167 -6.88 -10.69 30.06
N GLY A 168 -7.64 -10.93 28.99
CA GLY A 168 -8.46 -9.95 28.28
C GLY A 168 -7.68 -9.07 27.29
N ILE A 169 -6.43 -9.40 26.98
CA ILE A 169 -5.65 -8.65 25.98
C ILE A 169 -6.22 -8.94 24.58
N SER A 170 -6.59 -7.89 23.84
CA SER A 170 -7.00 -7.99 22.44
C SER A 170 -5.83 -8.41 21.56
N LEU A 171 -5.97 -9.55 20.87
CA LEU A 171 -4.97 -9.99 19.91
C LEU A 171 -5.00 -9.14 18.63
N GLU A 172 -6.12 -8.51 18.29
CA GLU A 172 -6.19 -7.55 17.17
C GLU A 172 -5.27 -6.34 17.46
N ARG A 173 -5.35 -5.77 18.66
CA ARG A 173 -4.43 -4.71 19.10
C ARG A 173 -2.98 -5.19 19.12
N MET A 174 -2.74 -6.41 19.58
CA MET A 174 -1.41 -7.02 19.52
C MET A 174 -0.89 -7.11 18.08
N ALA A 175 -1.73 -7.45 17.11
CA ALA A 175 -1.34 -7.52 15.70
C ALA A 175 -0.94 -6.14 15.16
N PHE A 176 -1.70 -5.08 15.45
CA PHE A 176 -1.30 -3.71 15.11
C PHE A 176 0.01 -3.31 15.78
N PHE A 177 0.20 -3.65 17.05
CA PHE A 177 1.44 -3.37 17.78
C PHE A 177 2.65 -4.09 17.17
N VAL A 178 2.52 -5.40 16.91
CA VAL A 178 3.59 -6.22 16.30
C VAL A 178 3.94 -5.71 14.90
N MET A 179 2.93 -5.37 14.09
CA MET A 179 3.14 -4.75 12.77
C MET A 179 3.93 -3.43 12.88
N ALA A 180 3.54 -2.55 13.81
CA ALA A 180 4.22 -1.27 14.00
C ALA A 180 5.68 -1.44 14.47
N VAL A 181 5.94 -2.38 15.37
CA VAL A 181 7.31 -2.72 15.82
C VAL A 181 8.14 -3.29 14.67
N ALA A 182 7.58 -4.23 13.91
CA ALA A 182 8.25 -4.80 12.74
C ALA A 182 8.57 -3.74 11.68
N MET A 183 7.69 -2.76 11.48
CA MET A 183 7.88 -1.66 10.55
C MET A 183 9.02 -0.74 11.00
N LEU A 184 9.09 -0.40 12.29
CA LEU A 184 10.22 0.37 12.84
C LEU A 184 11.54 -0.39 12.71
N GLY A 185 11.59 -1.66 13.11
CA GLY A 185 12.82 -2.46 12.99
C GLY A 185 13.29 -2.56 11.53
N SER A 186 12.35 -2.73 10.60
CA SER A 186 12.64 -2.80 9.16
C SER A 186 13.01 -1.44 8.55
N ALA A 187 12.50 -0.34 9.09
CA ALA A 187 12.95 1.00 8.73
C ALA A 187 14.40 1.24 9.18
N VAL A 188 14.79 0.80 10.38
CA VAL A 188 16.19 0.84 10.83
C VAL A 188 17.08 0.00 9.92
N PHE A 189 16.62 -1.20 9.55
CA PHE A 189 17.35 -2.09 8.64
C PHE A 189 17.70 -1.41 7.30
N GLY A 190 16.76 -0.70 6.69
CA GLY A 190 17.03 0.11 5.49
C GLY A 190 17.88 1.37 5.77
N ALA A 191 17.65 2.04 6.90
CA ALA A 191 18.40 3.23 7.28
C ALA A 191 19.90 2.95 7.52
N VAL A 192 20.26 1.76 7.99
CA VAL A 192 21.66 1.32 8.12
C VAL A 192 22.34 1.24 6.74
N ALA A 193 21.65 0.75 5.71
CA ALA A 193 22.19 0.79 4.35
C ALA A 193 22.31 2.23 3.86
N GLY A 194 21.25 3.04 4.06
CA GLY A 194 21.21 4.44 3.66
C GLY A 194 22.29 5.32 4.30
N SER A 195 22.68 5.05 5.55
CA SER A 195 23.72 5.82 6.24
C SER A 195 25.13 5.63 5.66
N ASN A 196 25.30 4.67 4.75
CA ASN A 196 26.58 4.40 4.08
C ASN A 196 26.65 4.99 2.67
N PHE A 197 25.59 5.64 2.17
CA PHE A 197 25.65 6.32 0.87
C PHE A 197 26.74 7.39 0.86
N GLY A 198 27.61 7.33 -0.15
CA GLY A 198 28.80 8.20 -0.24
C GLY A 198 29.98 7.76 0.64
N ASN A 199 29.85 6.64 1.36
CA ASN A 199 30.91 5.99 2.13
C ASN A 199 31.14 4.55 1.64
N GLY A 200 31.38 4.39 0.32
CA GLY A 200 31.60 3.10 -0.32
C GLY A 200 30.35 2.28 -0.65
N PHE A 201 29.15 2.84 -0.42
CA PHE A 201 27.88 2.28 -0.88
C PHE A 201 27.23 3.20 -1.90
N GLU A 202 26.86 2.64 -3.05
CA GLU A 202 26.22 3.34 -4.17
C GLU A 202 24.74 3.00 -4.25
N THR A 203 23.96 3.91 -4.82
CA THR A 203 22.55 3.64 -5.10
C THR A 203 22.42 2.55 -6.15
N PHE A 204 21.45 1.67 -5.99
CA PHE A 204 21.07 0.67 -6.98
C PHE A 204 19.58 0.35 -6.84
N LEU A 205 18.97 -0.19 -7.90
CA LEU A 205 17.63 -0.77 -7.82
C LEU A 205 17.74 -2.28 -7.60
N ALA A 206 16.94 -2.83 -6.69
CA ALA A 206 17.01 -4.24 -6.31
C ALA A 206 16.79 -5.18 -7.51
N GLU A 207 15.90 -4.81 -8.43
CA GLU A 207 15.64 -5.55 -9.67
C GLU A 207 16.84 -5.56 -10.63
N ASP A 208 17.72 -4.57 -10.56
CA ASP A 208 18.91 -4.46 -11.41
C ASP A 208 20.02 -5.39 -10.89
N GLY A 209 20.07 -5.63 -9.58
CA GLY A 209 21.10 -6.46 -8.95
C GLY A 209 20.80 -7.97 -8.89
N VAL A 210 19.61 -8.45 -9.26
CA VAL A 210 19.15 -9.81 -8.92
C VAL A 210 20.00 -10.96 -9.49
N ARG A 211 20.82 -10.72 -10.52
CA ARG A 211 21.75 -11.69 -11.11
C ARG A 211 23.20 -11.53 -10.63
N HIS A 212 23.47 -10.59 -9.72
CA HIS A 212 24.80 -10.44 -9.14
C HIS A 212 25.19 -11.73 -8.42
N VAL A 213 26.37 -12.26 -8.76
CA VAL A 213 26.91 -13.49 -8.16
C VAL A 213 27.13 -13.30 -6.65
N HIS A 214 27.49 -12.09 -6.25
CA HIS A 214 27.71 -11.71 -4.87
C HIS A 214 26.99 -10.41 -4.56
N HIS A 215 26.22 -10.41 -3.47
CA HIS A 215 25.67 -9.21 -2.89
C HIS A 215 26.41 -8.86 -1.61
N SER A 216 26.76 -7.59 -1.48
CA SER A 216 27.22 -7.02 -0.22
C SER A 216 26.11 -7.09 0.83
N LYS A 217 26.50 -7.02 2.11
CA LYS A 217 25.54 -6.96 3.23
C LYS A 217 24.59 -5.75 3.13
N LEU A 218 25.06 -4.64 2.56
CA LEU A 218 24.26 -3.43 2.40
C LEU A 218 23.23 -3.59 1.27
N GLU A 219 23.61 -4.21 0.15
CA GLU A 219 22.64 -4.55 -0.91
C GLU A 219 21.56 -5.52 -0.41
N LEU A 220 21.97 -6.57 0.30
CA LEU A 220 21.03 -7.52 0.93
C LEU A 220 20.09 -6.82 1.92
N ALA A 221 20.58 -5.83 2.66
CA ALA A 221 19.75 -5.03 3.56
C ALA A 221 18.72 -4.18 2.80
N VAL A 222 19.09 -3.57 1.68
CA VAL A 222 18.15 -2.82 0.81
C VAL A 222 17.10 -3.76 0.21
N ILE A 223 17.51 -4.92 -0.33
CA ILE A 223 16.61 -5.92 -0.91
C ILE A 223 15.60 -6.40 0.14
N GLY A 224 16.08 -6.73 1.34
CA GLY A 224 15.22 -7.14 2.44
C GLY A 224 14.27 -6.02 2.89
N HIS A 225 14.77 -4.80 3.09
CA HIS A 225 13.98 -3.63 3.46
C HIS A 225 12.83 -3.38 2.48
N LEU A 226 13.09 -3.40 1.18
CA LEU A 226 12.08 -3.20 0.14
C LEU A 226 10.91 -4.18 0.30
N HIS A 227 11.20 -5.47 0.45
CA HIS A 227 10.18 -6.52 0.52
C HIS A 227 9.32 -6.42 1.78
N ILE A 228 9.95 -6.25 2.94
CA ILE A 228 9.21 -6.24 4.21
C ILE A 228 8.34 -5.01 4.37
N MET A 229 8.77 -3.84 3.90
CA MET A 229 7.99 -2.61 4.06
C MET A 229 6.63 -2.71 3.37
N LEU A 230 6.60 -3.23 2.13
CA LEU A 230 5.35 -3.40 1.40
C LEU A 230 4.47 -4.50 2.02
N THR A 231 5.08 -5.58 2.51
CA THR A 231 4.34 -6.64 3.23
C THR A 231 3.68 -6.10 4.51
N LEU A 232 4.38 -5.28 5.28
CA LEU A 232 3.83 -4.68 6.50
C LEU A 232 2.74 -3.64 6.22
N ILE A 233 2.85 -2.89 5.12
CA ILE A 233 1.77 -2.03 4.60
C ILE A 233 0.53 -2.87 4.25
N GLY A 234 0.71 -4.04 3.61
CA GLY A 234 -0.37 -4.98 3.32
C GLY A 234 -1.00 -5.58 4.59
N ILE A 235 -0.20 -5.91 5.60
CA ILE A 235 -0.68 -6.37 6.91
C ILE A 235 -1.48 -5.27 7.62
N ALA A 236 -0.97 -4.04 7.66
CA ALA A 236 -1.68 -2.90 8.23
C ALA A 236 -3.03 -2.66 7.55
N THR A 237 -3.05 -2.76 6.21
CA THR A 237 -4.27 -2.68 5.40
C THR A 237 -5.24 -3.79 5.77
N THR A 238 -4.79 -5.04 5.82
CA THR A 238 -5.60 -6.20 6.22
C THR A 238 -6.25 -6.02 7.59
N LEU A 239 -5.47 -5.55 8.58
CA LEU A 239 -5.99 -5.29 9.92
C LEU A 239 -7.02 -4.15 9.94
N LEU A 240 -6.80 -3.07 9.19
CA LEU A 240 -7.77 -1.97 9.05
C LEU A 240 -9.08 -2.45 8.41
N ILE A 241 -9.00 -3.25 7.34
CA ILE A 241 -10.19 -3.84 6.71
C ILE A 241 -10.89 -4.79 7.69
N GLY A 242 -10.15 -5.63 8.42
CA GLY A 242 -10.71 -6.49 9.46
C GLY A 242 -11.49 -5.70 10.51
N ARG A 243 -10.92 -4.60 11.00
CA ARG A 243 -11.58 -3.69 11.94
C ARG A 243 -12.84 -3.07 11.34
N TRP A 244 -12.76 -2.58 10.10
CA TRP A 244 -13.89 -1.97 9.39
C TRP A 244 -15.07 -2.95 9.21
N PHE A 245 -14.78 -4.21 8.88
CA PHE A 245 -15.79 -5.26 8.76
C PHE A 245 -16.28 -5.78 10.12
N ASN A 246 -15.77 -5.28 11.24
CA ASN A 246 -16.09 -5.79 12.57
C ASN A 246 -15.83 -7.30 12.67
N TRP A 247 -14.65 -7.71 12.19
CA TRP A 247 -14.26 -9.12 12.06
C TRP A 247 -14.23 -9.81 13.43
N LYS A 248 -14.99 -10.89 13.56
CA LYS A 248 -15.17 -11.63 14.82
C LYS A 248 -15.58 -13.08 14.57
N GLY A 249 -15.59 -13.90 15.62
CA GLY A 249 -15.95 -15.31 15.56
C GLY A 249 -14.75 -16.22 15.29
N ILE A 250 -15.01 -17.43 14.78
CA ILE A 250 -13.98 -18.48 14.61
C ILE A 250 -12.88 -18.03 13.65
N THR A 251 -13.24 -17.45 12.51
CA THR A 251 -12.26 -16.97 11.52
C THR A 251 -11.36 -15.88 12.09
N HIS A 252 -11.87 -14.99 12.94
CA HIS A 252 -11.05 -13.98 13.63
C HIS A 252 -10.12 -14.60 14.68
N LYS A 253 -10.59 -15.62 15.42
CA LYS A 253 -9.80 -16.35 16.41
C LYS A 253 -8.66 -17.16 15.81
N ILE A 254 -8.79 -17.58 14.56
CA ILE A 254 -7.74 -18.27 13.80
C ILE A 254 -6.87 -17.25 13.05
N GLY A 255 -7.51 -16.30 12.37
CA GLY A 255 -6.85 -15.39 11.44
C GLY A 255 -5.94 -14.36 12.12
N ILE A 256 -6.39 -13.73 13.22
CA ILE A 256 -5.55 -12.73 13.91
C ILE A 256 -4.25 -13.33 14.47
N PRO A 257 -4.27 -14.47 15.20
CA PRO A 257 -3.02 -15.12 15.61
C PRO A 257 -2.13 -15.51 14.43
N SER A 258 -2.73 -15.96 13.32
CA SER A 258 -1.97 -16.29 12.10
C SER A 258 -1.28 -15.06 11.52
N ILE A 259 -1.94 -13.89 11.49
CA ILE A 259 -1.32 -12.62 11.07
C ILE A 259 -0.18 -12.23 12.01
N ILE A 260 -0.34 -12.37 13.34
CA ILE A 260 0.73 -12.06 14.31
C ILE A 260 1.96 -12.93 14.04
N TRP A 261 1.78 -14.24 13.97
CA TRP A 261 2.87 -15.19 13.72
C TRP A 261 3.51 -14.97 12.35
N GLY A 262 2.68 -14.81 11.31
CA GLY A 262 3.15 -14.50 9.98
C GLY A 262 4.00 -13.23 9.95
N THR A 263 3.55 -12.15 10.60
CA THR A 263 4.31 -10.89 10.69
C THR A 263 5.67 -11.11 11.36
N ILE A 264 5.72 -11.81 12.49
CA ILE A 264 6.97 -12.08 13.22
C ILE A 264 7.93 -12.91 12.36
N ILE A 265 7.45 -14.00 11.79
CA ILE A 265 8.27 -14.94 11.01
C ILE A 265 8.81 -14.28 9.74
N ILE A 266 7.98 -13.55 8.98
CA ILE A 266 8.44 -12.82 7.79
C ILE A 266 9.51 -11.79 8.18
N THR A 267 9.27 -11.02 9.25
CA THR A 267 10.21 -9.99 9.70
C THR A 267 11.57 -10.58 10.05
N ILE A 268 11.59 -11.67 10.82
CA ILE A 268 12.82 -12.39 11.17
C ILE A 268 13.50 -12.95 9.90
N GLY A 269 12.72 -13.56 9.00
CA GLY A 269 13.24 -14.10 7.74
C GLY A 269 13.90 -13.03 6.88
N VAL A 270 13.30 -11.85 6.78
CA VAL A 270 13.86 -10.72 6.03
C VAL A 270 15.14 -10.20 6.67
N TRP A 271 15.18 -10.01 8.00
CA TRP A 271 16.41 -9.58 8.67
C TRP A 271 17.52 -10.63 8.57
N ALA A 272 17.14 -11.91 8.48
CA ALA A 272 18.06 -13.02 8.25
C ALA A 272 18.62 -13.07 6.82
N VAL A 273 18.13 -12.28 5.86
CA VAL A 273 18.70 -12.23 4.49
C VAL A 273 20.19 -11.85 4.51
N VAL A 274 20.59 -10.95 5.41
CA VAL A 274 21.99 -10.50 5.53
C VAL A 274 22.93 -11.57 6.11
N PRO A 275 22.63 -12.19 7.26
CA PRO A 275 23.49 -13.24 7.84
C PRO A 275 23.27 -14.65 7.27
N TYR A 276 22.09 -14.95 6.71
CA TYR A 276 21.64 -16.31 6.37
C TYR A 276 20.83 -16.36 5.06
N GLN A 277 21.33 -15.76 3.98
CA GLN A 277 20.65 -15.62 2.68
C GLN A 277 19.97 -16.90 2.16
N LEU A 278 20.64 -18.05 2.29
CA LEU A 278 20.14 -19.35 1.79
C LEU A 278 18.86 -19.82 2.50
N TYR A 279 18.72 -19.54 3.80
CA TYR A 279 17.56 -19.99 4.60
C TYR A 279 16.49 -18.91 4.73
N ALA A 280 16.86 -17.64 4.52
CA ALA A 280 15.98 -16.49 4.69
C ALA A 280 14.68 -16.63 3.89
N HIS A 281 14.77 -17.03 2.61
CA HIS A 281 13.61 -17.20 1.74
C HIS A 281 12.63 -18.26 2.26
N THR A 282 13.12 -19.40 2.75
CA THR A 282 12.28 -20.45 3.33
C THR A 282 11.52 -19.93 4.56
N ILE A 283 12.19 -19.17 5.43
CA ILE A 283 11.55 -18.56 6.61
C ILE A 283 10.47 -17.57 6.17
N ILE A 284 10.78 -16.71 5.19
CA ILE A 284 9.83 -15.75 4.63
C ILE A 284 8.58 -16.48 4.08
N TYR A 285 8.75 -17.57 3.32
CA TYR A 285 7.62 -18.34 2.78
C TYR A 285 6.73 -18.91 3.88
N VAL A 286 7.31 -19.48 4.93
CA VAL A 286 6.53 -19.98 6.07
C VAL A 286 5.69 -18.85 6.69
N GLY A 287 6.30 -17.69 6.93
CA GLY A 287 5.58 -16.55 7.47
C GLY A 287 4.51 -15.98 6.52
N ALA A 288 4.76 -15.99 5.21
CA ALA A 288 3.81 -15.58 4.18
C ALA A 288 2.56 -16.48 4.17
N VAL A 289 2.73 -17.80 4.29
CA VAL A 289 1.61 -18.75 4.41
C VAL A 289 0.70 -18.39 5.59
N PHE A 290 1.25 -18.12 6.77
CA PHE A 290 0.46 -17.71 7.94
C PHE A 290 -0.28 -16.38 7.71
N SER A 291 0.40 -15.39 7.13
CA SER A 291 -0.20 -14.07 6.87
C SER A 291 -1.32 -14.14 5.83
N MET A 292 -1.10 -14.87 4.73
CA MET A 292 -2.08 -15.09 3.66
C MET A 292 -3.27 -15.90 4.15
N PHE A 293 -3.03 -16.94 4.97
CA PHE A 293 -4.10 -17.70 5.61
C PHE A 293 -4.95 -16.82 6.52
N GLY A 294 -4.32 -15.93 7.30
CA GLY A 294 -5.03 -14.93 8.10
C GLY A 294 -5.89 -13.97 7.26
N ALA A 295 -5.36 -13.47 6.14
CA ALA A 295 -6.12 -12.64 5.19
C ALA A 295 -7.29 -13.41 4.55
N LEU A 296 -7.10 -14.69 4.21
CA LEU A 296 -8.18 -15.55 3.70
C LEU A 296 -9.32 -15.70 4.71
N MET A 297 -9.00 -15.85 6.00
CA MET A 297 -10.02 -15.90 7.06
C MET A 297 -10.86 -14.62 7.13
N LEU A 298 -10.26 -13.45 6.85
CA LEU A 298 -10.98 -12.19 6.73
C LEU A 298 -11.89 -12.17 5.49
N VAL A 299 -11.41 -12.62 4.33
CA VAL A 299 -12.22 -12.70 3.10
C VAL A 299 -13.45 -13.58 3.30
N ILE A 300 -13.26 -14.79 3.87
CA ILE A 300 -14.36 -15.73 4.17
C ILE A 300 -15.39 -15.07 5.08
N PHE A 301 -14.93 -14.41 6.16
CA PHE A 301 -15.82 -13.68 7.06
C PHE A 301 -16.57 -12.56 6.34
N GLY A 302 -15.86 -11.73 5.58
CA GLY A 302 -16.38 -10.55 4.93
C GLY A 302 -17.44 -10.89 3.89
N TRP A 303 -17.19 -11.87 3.01
CA TRP A 303 -18.18 -12.34 2.04
C TRP A 303 -19.38 -12.99 2.72
N GLY A 304 -19.16 -13.83 3.74
CA GLY A 304 -20.25 -14.39 4.54
C GLY A 304 -21.12 -13.33 5.20
N LYS A 305 -20.50 -12.26 5.71
CA LYS A 305 -21.19 -11.11 6.29
C LYS A 305 -22.02 -10.36 5.25
N LEU A 306 -21.46 -10.04 4.09
CA LEU A 306 -22.18 -9.34 3.00
C LEU A 306 -23.40 -10.13 2.53
N ILE A 307 -23.25 -11.44 2.35
CA ILE A 307 -24.37 -12.33 1.99
C ILE A 307 -25.44 -12.30 3.09
N LYS A 308 -25.06 -12.51 4.35
CA LYS A 308 -26.01 -12.56 5.47
C LYS A 308 -26.77 -11.24 5.66
N GLU A 309 -26.09 -10.10 5.53
CA GLU A 309 -26.72 -8.78 5.62
C GLU A 309 -27.64 -8.51 4.42
N GLY A 310 -27.20 -8.84 3.20
CA GLY A 310 -27.97 -8.61 1.98
C GLY A 310 -29.14 -9.58 1.76
N THR A 311 -29.20 -10.70 2.50
CA THR A 311 -30.32 -11.65 2.49
C THR A 311 -31.06 -11.73 3.83
N LYS A 312 -30.91 -10.72 4.69
CA LYS A 312 -31.54 -10.69 6.03
C LYS A 312 -33.04 -11.00 6.00
N ASP A 313 -33.73 -10.49 4.98
CA ASP A 313 -35.19 -10.58 4.87
C ASP A 313 -35.65 -11.83 4.08
N ILE A 314 -34.73 -12.76 3.79
CA ILE A 314 -35.00 -13.99 3.02
C ILE A 314 -34.66 -15.20 3.90
N THR A 315 -35.66 -15.99 4.28
CA THR A 315 -35.50 -17.14 5.21
C THR A 315 -34.54 -18.22 4.68
N ARG A 316 -34.55 -18.47 3.37
CA ARG A 316 -33.65 -19.44 2.70
C ARG A 316 -33.22 -18.89 1.34
N PRO A 317 -32.17 -18.05 1.28
CA PRO A 317 -31.74 -17.46 0.03
C PRO A 317 -31.15 -18.53 -0.90
N ASN A 318 -31.58 -18.52 -2.16
CA ASN A 318 -31.02 -19.37 -3.20
C ASN A 318 -29.63 -18.87 -3.64
N PHE A 319 -28.95 -19.64 -4.49
CA PHE A 319 -27.60 -19.33 -4.95
C PHE A 319 -27.50 -17.93 -5.58
N PHE A 320 -28.40 -17.58 -6.51
CA PHE A 320 -28.39 -16.29 -7.19
C PHE A 320 -28.69 -15.12 -6.24
N GLN A 321 -29.56 -15.30 -5.25
CA GLN A 321 -29.83 -14.29 -4.22
C GLN A 321 -28.60 -14.03 -3.36
N LYS A 322 -27.81 -15.07 -3.02
CA LYS A 322 -26.54 -14.90 -2.31
C LYS A 322 -25.50 -14.16 -3.14
N ILE A 323 -25.36 -14.49 -4.43
CA ILE A 323 -24.44 -13.77 -5.34
C ILE A 323 -24.86 -12.31 -5.48
N LYS A 324 -26.16 -12.04 -5.68
CA LYS A 324 -26.68 -10.66 -5.75
C LYS A 324 -26.40 -9.87 -4.47
N ALA A 325 -26.58 -10.50 -3.30
CA ALA A 325 -26.29 -9.88 -2.01
C ALA A 325 -24.79 -9.57 -1.86
N LEU A 326 -23.92 -10.52 -2.23
CA LEU A 326 -22.47 -10.35 -2.20
C LEU A 326 -22.01 -9.17 -3.06
N LEU A 327 -22.58 -9.04 -4.26
CA LEU A 327 -22.19 -8.03 -5.26
C LEU A 327 -22.95 -6.69 -5.12
N SER A 328 -23.77 -6.53 -4.08
CA SER A 328 -24.65 -5.35 -3.93
C SER A 328 -23.96 -4.07 -3.45
N ASP A 329 -22.82 -4.22 -2.76
CA ASP A 329 -21.96 -3.14 -2.28
C ASP A 329 -20.58 -3.32 -2.89
N SER A 330 -20.35 -2.69 -4.05
CA SER A 330 -19.13 -2.86 -4.82
C SER A 330 -17.88 -2.41 -4.07
N LEU A 331 -17.96 -1.43 -3.17
CA LEU A 331 -16.80 -0.96 -2.42
C LEU A 331 -16.35 -1.99 -1.38
N LYS A 332 -17.30 -2.59 -0.65
CA LYS A 332 -17.00 -3.66 0.32
C LYS A 332 -16.60 -4.95 -0.38
N PHE A 333 -17.34 -5.35 -1.41
CA PHE A 333 -17.00 -6.52 -2.22
C PHE A 333 -15.61 -6.34 -2.85
N GLY A 334 -15.39 -5.21 -3.52
CA GLY A 334 -14.15 -4.85 -4.19
C GLY A 334 -12.95 -4.89 -3.25
N THR A 335 -13.09 -4.35 -2.05
CA THR A 335 -12.02 -4.42 -1.03
C THR A 335 -11.58 -5.86 -0.77
N LEU A 336 -12.51 -6.79 -0.57
CA LEU A 336 -12.18 -8.20 -0.31
C LEU A 336 -11.77 -8.94 -1.58
N TRP A 337 -12.37 -8.60 -2.72
CA TRP A 337 -12.04 -9.15 -4.03
C TRP A 337 -10.61 -8.80 -4.42
N GLN A 338 -10.17 -7.55 -4.25
CA GLN A 338 -8.80 -7.14 -4.56
C GLN A 338 -7.77 -7.89 -3.70
N MET A 339 -8.12 -8.26 -2.45
CA MET A 339 -7.28 -9.14 -1.62
C MET A 339 -7.16 -10.57 -2.17
N VAL A 340 -8.16 -11.04 -2.90
CA VAL A 340 -8.11 -12.33 -3.61
C VAL A 340 -7.37 -12.16 -4.93
N PHE A 341 -7.76 -11.17 -5.72
CA PHE A 341 -7.25 -10.88 -7.06
C PHE A 341 -5.72 -10.67 -7.07
N MET A 342 -5.19 -10.00 -6.05
CA MET A 342 -3.75 -9.83 -5.89
C MET A 342 -2.99 -11.16 -5.87
N ASN A 343 -3.59 -12.27 -5.44
CA ASN A 343 -2.90 -13.56 -5.46
C ASN A 343 -2.72 -14.10 -6.88
N PHE A 344 -3.58 -13.74 -7.82
CA PHE A 344 -3.41 -14.14 -9.22
C PHE A 344 -2.33 -13.32 -9.94
N CYS A 345 -2.17 -12.05 -9.56
CA CYS A 345 -1.21 -11.15 -10.22
C CYS A 345 0.17 -11.12 -9.53
N VAL A 346 0.20 -11.30 -8.22
CA VAL A 346 1.37 -11.09 -7.36
C VAL A 346 1.80 -12.40 -6.74
N SER A 347 1.07 -12.91 -5.74
CA SER A 347 1.52 -14.05 -4.92
C SER A 347 1.76 -15.32 -5.74
N GLY A 348 0.80 -15.71 -6.58
CA GLY A 348 0.89 -16.92 -7.40
C GLY A 348 2.01 -16.84 -8.43
N ILE A 349 2.17 -15.68 -9.08
CA ILE A 349 3.27 -15.44 -10.03
C ILE A 349 4.61 -15.43 -9.31
N GLY A 350 4.71 -14.78 -8.14
CA GLY A 350 5.92 -14.74 -7.34
C GLY A 350 6.35 -16.13 -6.86
N ILE A 351 5.41 -16.95 -6.38
CA ILE A 351 5.69 -18.34 -5.99
C ILE A 351 6.12 -19.16 -7.21
N PHE A 352 5.42 -19.03 -8.33
CA PHE A 352 5.78 -19.72 -9.57
C PHE A 352 7.19 -19.35 -10.02
N MET A 353 7.53 -18.05 -10.02
CA MET A 353 8.87 -17.56 -10.31
C MET A 353 9.91 -18.13 -9.37
N ALA A 354 9.65 -18.13 -8.06
CA ALA A 354 10.57 -18.66 -7.07
C ALA A 354 10.85 -20.16 -7.27
N VAL A 355 9.81 -20.95 -7.55
CA VAL A 355 9.93 -22.40 -7.78
C VAL A 355 10.64 -22.70 -9.10
N LYS A 356 10.44 -21.88 -10.13
CA LYS A 356 11.01 -22.06 -11.47
C LYS A 356 12.16 -21.11 -11.78
N LEU A 357 12.79 -20.54 -10.75
CA LEU A 357 13.76 -19.47 -10.91
C LEU A 357 14.93 -19.93 -11.79
N GLU A 358 15.63 -20.97 -11.37
CA GLU A 358 16.78 -21.53 -12.08
C GLU A 358 16.39 -22.23 -13.40
N GLU A 359 15.22 -22.87 -13.45
CA GLU A 359 14.81 -23.65 -14.63
C GLU A 359 14.32 -22.79 -15.79
N ILE A 360 13.73 -21.62 -15.52
CA ILE A 360 13.05 -20.80 -16.52
C ILE A 360 13.57 -19.37 -16.49
N PHE A 361 13.52 -18.70 -15.34
CA PHE A 361 13.69 -17.25 -15.27
C PHE A 361 15.16 -16.81 -15.37
N ARG A 362 16.11 -17.65 -14.95
CA ARG A 362 17.55 -17.40 -15.14
C ARG A 362 18.01 -17.67 -16.57
N GLU A 363 17.32 -18.56 -17.28
CA GLU A 363 17.64 -18.96 -18.67
C GLU A 363 17.12 -17.97 -19.73
N ILE A 364 16.07 -17.19 -19.41
CA ILE A 364 15.58 -16.12 -20.31
C ILE A 364 16.42 -14.84 -20.19
N PRO A 365 16.33 -13.92 -21.18
CA PRO A 365 17.03 -12.63 -21.11
C PRO A 365 16.72 -11.86 -19.82
N PHE A 366 17.75 -11.27 -19.21
CA PHE A 366 17.64 -10.54 -17.93
C PHE A 366 16.52 -9.50 -17.90
N ARG A 367 16.31 -8.79 -19.02
CA ARG A 367 15.23 -7.81 -19.16
C ARG A 367 13.86 -8.38 -18.77
N GLU A 368 13.59 -9.64 -19.10
CA GLU A 368 12.28 -10.27 -18.92
C GLU A 368 12.05 -10.68 -17.46
N GLU A 369 13.09 -11.20 -16.81
CA GLU A 369 13.09 -11.41 -15.37
C GLU A 369 12.89 -10.07 -14.62
N ARG A 370 13.63 -9.04 -15.01
CA ARG A 370 13.55 -7.69 -14.44
C ARG A 370 12.17 -7.07 -14.59
N ILE A 371 11.51 -7.22 -15.75
CA ILE A 371 10.13 -6.75 -15.96
C ILE A 371 9.20 -7.40 -14.94
N THR A 372 9.32 -8.70 -14.71
CA THR A 372 8.46 -9.42 -13.76
C THR A 372 8.73 -9.01 -12.32
N LEU A 373 10.00 -8.93 -11.93
CA LEU A 373 10.39 -8.47 -10.60
C LEU A 373 9.89 -7.05 -10.32
N THR A 374 10.07 -6.13 -11.27
CA THR A 374 9.58 -4.76 -11.16
C THR A 374 8.05 -4.73 -11.08
N GLY A 375 7.37 -5.41 -12.01
CA GLY A 375 5.91 -5.41 -12.09
C GLY A 375 5.23 -5.96 -10.83
N HIS A 376 5.77 -7.05 -10.27
CA HIS A 376 5.19 -7.75 -9.13
C HIS A 376 4.90 -6.83 -7.93
N TRP A 377 5.89 -6.05 -7.49
CA TRP A 377 5.74 -5.21 -6.30
C TRP A 377 4.97 -3.91 -6.62
N HIS A 378 5.07 -3.39 -7.85
CA HIS A 378 4.25 -2.24 -8.27
C HIS A 378 2.76 -2.60 -8.27
N ILE A 379 2.37 -3.75 -8.85
CA ILE A 379 0.99 -4.23 -8.82
C ILE A 379 0.51 -4.37 -7.37
N LEU A 380 1.31 -4.98 -6.50
CA LEU A 380 1.00 -5.13 -5.08
C LEU A 380 0.73 -3.78 -4.41
N SER A 381 1.58 -2.79 -4.66
CA SER A 381 1.45 -1.45 -4.08
C SER A 381 0.16 -0.75 -4.52
N VAL A 382 -0.18 -0.80 -5.81
CA VAL A 382 -1.36 -0.11 -6.33
C VAL A 382 -2.64 -0.84 -5.94
N LEU A 383 -2.65 -2.18 -5.91
CA LEU A 383 -3.78 -2.96 -5.40
C LEU A 383 -4.04 -2.68 -3.91
N THR A 384 -2.97 -2.58 -3.11
CA THR A 384 -3.08 -2.21 -1.69
C THR A 384 -3.63 -0.79 -1.52
N ALA A 385 -3.18 0.17 -2.33
CA ALA A 385 -3.73 1.52 -2.35
C ALA A 385 -5.20 1.55 -2.80
N THR A 386 -5.57 0.70 -3.75
CA THR A 386 -6.93 0.56 -4.28
C THR A 386 -7.89 0.01 -3.20
N ILE A 387 -7.44 -0.95 -2.41
CA ILE A 387 -8.17 -1.46 -1.23
C ILE A 387 -8.44 -0.33 -0.23
N ILE A 388 -7.41 0.45 0.12
CA ILE A 388 -7.56 1.56 1.06
C ILE A 388 -8.44 2.68 0.48
N LEU A 389 -8.36 2.96 -0.82
CA LEU A 389 -9.23 3.92 -1.49
C LEU A 389 -10.69 3.51 -1.37
N MET A 390 -11.03 2.25 -1.65
CA MET A 390 -12.40 1.75 -1.50
C MET A 390 -12.88 1.81 -0.04
N TYR A 391 -12.01 1.51 0.92
CA TYR A 391 -12.31 1.70 2.35
C TYR A 391 -12.62 3.16 2.69
N ILE A 392 -11.79 4.10 2.24
CA ILE A 392 -11.99 5.53 2.49
C ILE A 392 -13.28 6.02 1.86
N VAL A 393 -13.52 5.68 0.59
CA VAL A 393 -14.73 6.07 -0.16
C VAL A 393 -15.98 5.43 0.43
N SER A 394 -15.89 4.26 1.04
CA SER A 394 -17.05 3.63 1.67
C SER A 394 -17.34 4.16 3.07
N LYS A 395 -16.29 4.43 3.87
CA LYS A 395 -16.43 4.66 5.31
C LYS A 395 -16.13 6.07 5.77
N ILE A 396 -15.12 6.73 5.22
CA ILE A 396 -14.60 8.01 5.72
C ILE A 396 -15.24 9.18 4.96
N PHE A 397 -15.28 9.07 3.64
CA PHE A 397 -15.74 10.10 2.72
C PHE A 397 -16.71 9.52 1.69
N PRO A 398 -17.93 9.14 2.12
CA PRO A 398 -18.91 8.48 1.28
C PRO A 398 -19.38 9.32 0.10
N LEU A 399 -19.64 8.63 -1.00
CA LEU A 399 -20.45 9.12 -2.12
C LEU A 399 -21.89 8.64 -1.95
N LYS A 400 -22.85 9.31 -2.61
CA LYS A 400 -24.24 8.82 -2.72
C LYS A 400 -24.25 7.35 -3.13
N LYS A 401 -25.07 6.52 -2.49
CA LYS A 401 -25.07 5.05 -2.64
C LYS A 401 -24.96 4.55 -4.09
N LYS A 402 -25.78 5.07 -5.01
CA LYS A 402 -25.75 4.66 -6.44
C LYS A 402 -24.42 5.02 -7.11
N ILE A 403 -23.93 6.24 -6.87
CA ILE A 403 -22.66 6.74 -7.42
C ILE A 403 -21.49 5.98 -6.80
N GLY A 404 -21.49 5.78 -5.48
CA GLY A 404 -20.48 4.99 -4.78
C GLY A 404 -20.41 3.55 -5.29
N ASN A 405 -21.56 2.93 -5.59
CA ASN A 405 -21.59 1.59 -6.16
C ASN A 405 -21.05 1.54 -7.60
N LEU A 406 -21.40 2.52 -8.44
CA LEU A 406 -20.80 2.64 -9.78
C LEU A 406 -19.28 2.87 -9.69
N TYR A 407 -18.86 3.77 -8.81
CA TYR A 407 -17.46 4.09 -8.56
C TYR A 407 -16.66 2.86 -8.15
N GLY A 408 -17.17 2.05 -7.21
CA GLY A 408 -16.51 0.80 -6.81
C GLY A 408 -16.38 -0.20 -7.97
N TRP A 409 -17.40 -0.32 -8.83
CA TRP A 409 -17.31 -1.19 -10.01
C TRP A 409 -16.31 -0.68 -11.06
N VAL A 410 -16.27 0.63 -11.29
CA VAL A 410 -15.26 1.24 -12.17
C VAL A 410 -13.87 0.93 -11.66
N ILE A 411 -13.61 1.11 -10.36
CA ILE A 411 -12.32 0.77 -9.76
C ILE A 411 -11.98 -0.71 -9.96
N ILE A 412 -12.89 -1.63 -9.62
CA ILE A 412 -12.64 -3.07 -9.72
C ILE A 412 -12.28 -3.44 -11.15
N LEU A 413 -13.12 -3.05 -12.13
CA LEU A 413 -12.90 -3.42 -13.53
C LEU A 413 -11.64 -2.77 -14.10
N ALA A 414 -11.36 -1.53 -13.74
CA ALA A 414 -10.16 -0.80 -14.17
C ALA A 414 -8.88 -1.43 -13.62
N SER A 415 -8.84 -1.73 -12.31
CA SER A 415 -7.68 -2.38 -11.69
C SER A 415 -7.49 -3.81 -12.19
N ASP A 416 -8.56 -4.58 -12.32
CA ASP A 416 -8.46 -5.98 -12.77
C ASP A 416 -7.97 -6.05 -14.21
N LEU A 417 -8.50 -5.19 -15.09
CA LEU A 417 -8.03 -5.08 -16.47
C LEU A 417 -6.55 -4.66 -16.50
N ALA A 418 -6.18 -3.58 -15.78
CA ALA A 418 -4.81 -3.09 -15.76
C ALA A 418 -3.81 -4.18 -15.35
N PHE A 419 -4.04 -4.79 -14.21
CA PHE A 419 -3.06 -5.67 -13.58
C PHE A 419 -3.09 -7.07 -14.14
N ALA A 420 -4.22 -7.57 -14.66
CA ALA A 420 -4.22 -8.81 -15.43
C ALA A 420 -3.37 -8.66 -16.70
N MET A 421 -3.49 -7.54 -17.42
CA MET A 421 -2.72 -7.31 -18.64
C MET A 421 -1.23 -7.13 -18.36
N ILE A 422 -0.86 -6.35 -17.34
CA ILE A 422 0.55 -6.19 -16.91
C ILE A 422 1.12 -7.52 -16.44
N THR A 423 0.33 -8.34 -15.74
CA THR A 423 0.76 -9.68 -15.34
C THR A 423 1.03 -10.54 -16.57
N ILE A 424 0.10 -10.63 -17.53
CA ILE A 424 0.34 -11.40 -18.77
C ILE A 424 1.57 -10.86 -19.51
N PHE A 425 1.76 -9.54 -19.54
CA PHE A 425 2.92 -8.90 -20.15
C PHE A 425 4.23 -9.30 -19.46
N SER A 426 4.24 -9.40 -18.13
CA SER A 426 5.45 -9.74 -17.39
C SER A 426 5.89 -11.18 -17.64
N ILE A 427 4.95 -12.10 -17.81
CA ILE A 427 5.22 -13.53 -18.05
C ILE A 427 5.12 -13.93 -19.54
N LYS A 428 5.05 -12.97 -20.46
CA LYS A 428 4.82 -13.21 -21.91
C LYS A 428 5.78 -14.21 -22.56
N ARG A 429 7.03 -14.28 -22.09
CA ARG A 429 8.07 -15.17 -22.63
C ARG A 429 7.84 -16.64 -22.36
N LEU A 430 6.90 -16.98 -21.48
CA LEU A 430 6.52 -18.36 -21.23
C LEU A 430 5.68 -18.96 -22.38
N TRP A 431 5.10 -18.13 -23.25
CA TRP A 431 4.22 -18.58 -24.34
C TRP A 431 4.52 -17.96 -25.71
N VAL A 432 5.31 -16.87 -25.79
CA VAL A 432 5.61 -16.22 -27.07
C VAL A 432 7.11 -15.93 -27.24
N ILE A 433 7.62 -16.31 -28.41
CA ILE A 433 8.99 -16.01 -28.86
C ILE A 433 9.16 -14.52 -29.19
N GLU A 434 10.40 -14.07 -29.34
CA GLU A 434 10.73 -12.63 -29.25
C GLU A 434 10.23 -11.88 -30.49
N GLU A 435 10.30 -12.58 -31.61
CA GLU A 435 9.95 -12.15 -32.95
C GLU A 435 8.44 -12.02 -33.13
N ALA A 436 7.65 -12.83 -32.40
CA ALA A 436 6.19 -12.89 -32.52
C ALA A 436 5.45 -12.07 -31.46
N GLN A 437 6.15 -11.51 -30.46
CA GLN A 437 5.49 -10.92 -29.30
C GLN A 437 4.88 -9.54 -29.55
N GLN A 438 5.30 -8.80 -30.58
CA GLN A 438 4.99 -7.37 -30.67
C GLN A 438 3.48 -7.08 -30.72
N THR A 439 2.71 -7.88 -31.47
CA THR A 439 1.25 -7.74 -31.52
C THR A 439 0.61 -7.95 -30.15
N LEU A 440 1.07 -8.97 -29.40
CA LEU A 440 0.61 -9.23 -28.04
C LEU A 440 0.98 -8.08 -27.10
N VAL A 441 2.24 -7.63 -27.13
CA VAL A 441 2.74 -6.52 -26.29
C VAL A 441 1.93 -5.25 -26.53
N ASN A 442 1.68 -4.90 -27.80
CA ASN A 442 0.89 -3.71 -28.15
C ASN A 442 -0.53 -3.79 -27.56
N GLN A 443 -1.20 -4.94 -27.68
CA GLN A 443 -2.54 -5.14 -27.13
C GLN A 443 -2.52 -5.05 -25.60
N LEU A 444 -1.59 -5.75 -24.94
CA LEU A 444 -1.47 -5.74 -23.48
C LEU A 444 -1.21 -4.33 -22.94
N HIS A 445 -0.34 -3.56 -23.58
CA HIS A 445 -0.08 -2.16 -23.22
C HIS A 445 -1.33 -1.29 -23.37
N ILE A 446 -2.07 -1.40 -24.48
CA ILE A 446 -3.30 -0.61 -24.68
C ILE A 446 -4.31 -0.91 -23.57
N PHE A 447 -4.58 -2.19 -23.28
CA PHE A 447 -5.54 -2.56 -22.25
C PHE A 447 -5.05 -2.21 -20.85
N SER A 448 -3.74 -2.34 -20.57
CA SER A 448 -3.18 -1.92 -19.28
C SER A 448 -3.32 -0.43 -19.06
N GLU A 449 -3.03 0.39 -20.08
CA GLU A 449 -3.17 1.85 -20.02
C GLU A 449 -4.63 2.28 -19.91
N ILE A 450 -5.57 1.61 -20.58
CA ILE A 450 -7.00 1.87 -20.39
C ILE A 450 -7.38 1.61 -18.93
N GLY A 451 -6.97 0.47 -18.35
CA GLY A 451 -7.24 0.14 -16.96
C GLY A 451 -6.62 1.15 -15.99
N LEU A 452 -5.32 1.45 -16.11
CA LEU A 452 -4.62 2.41 -15.26
C LEU A 452 -5.15 3.83 -15.42
N GLY A 453 -5.42 4.25 -16.66
CA GLY A 453 -6.00 5.54 -16.99
C GLY A 453 -7.38 5.72 -16.37
N LEU A 454 -8.25 4.71 -16.46
CA LEU A 454 -9.57 4.73 -15.80
C LEU A 454 -9.43 4.78 -14.28
N LEU A 455 -8.51 4.01 -13.69
CA LEU A 455 -8.27 4.02 -12.25
C LEU A 455 -7.80 5.39 -11.76
N LEU A 456 -6.76 5.97 -12.39
CA LEU A 456 -6.22 7.28 -12.02
C LEU A 456 -7.19 8.42 -12.30
N THR A 457 -7.93 8.36 -13.42
CA THR A 457 -8.98 9.35 -13.73
C THR A 457 -10.11 9.28 -12.71
N SER A 458 -10.53 8.08 -12.29
CA SER A 458 -11.55 7.93 -11.26
C SER A 458 -11.10 8.53 -9.92
N LEU A 459 -9.83 8.33 -9.54
CA LEU A 459 -9.23 8.97 -8.38
C LEU A 459 -9.22 10.50 -8.52
N GLY A 460 -8.79 11.02 -9.68
CA GLY A 460 -8.78 12.45 -9.97
C GLY A 460 -10.17 13.08 -9.87
N ILE A 461 -11.18 12.48 -10.49
CA ILE A 461 -12.58 12.91 -10.41
C ILE A 461 -13.05 12.91 -8.94
N TYR A 462 -12.76 11.83 -8.20
CA TYR A 462 -13.13 11.74 -6.79
C TYR A 462 -12.49 12.87 -5.97
N MET A 463 -11.21 13.15 -6.17
CA MET A 463 -10.51 14.24 -5.48
C MET A 463 -11.07 15.62 -5.84
N VAL A 464 -11.43 15.85 -7.11
CA VAL A 464 -12.10 17.09 -7.54
C VAL A 464 -13.46 17.24 -6.88
N VAL A 465 -14.27 16.16 -6.82
CA VAL A 465 -15.56 16.18 -6.12
C VAL A 465 -15.37 16.56 -4.64
N ARG A 466 -14.41 15.93 -3.94
CA ARG A 466 -14.12 16.25 -2.53
C ARG A 466 -13.61 17.69 -2.34
N LEU A 467 -12.80 18.19 -3.27
CA LEU A 467 -12.34 19.59 -3.25
C LEU A 467 -13.51 20.56 -3.42
N VAL A 468 -14.40 20.30 -4.38
CA VAL A 468 -15.60 21.12 -4.62
C VAL A 468 -16.51 21.10 -3.40
N ASP A 469 -16.74 19.94 -2.79
CA ASP A 469 -17.57 19.81 -1.58
C ASP A 469 -16.98 20.60 -0.41
N PHE A 470 -15.66 20.51 -0.22
CA PHE A 470 -14.93 21.29 0.78
C PHE A 470 -15.02 22.80 0.52
N LEU A 471 -14.89 23.23 -0.74
CA LEU A 471 -14.96 24.63 -1.12
C LEU A 471 -16.36 25.22 -0.95
N LYS A 472 -17.42 24.50 -1.36
CA LYS A 472 -18.81 24.97 -1.29
C LYS A 472 -19.35 25.04 0.14
N ASN A 473 -19.15 23.98 0.92
CA ASN A 473 -19.96 23.76 2.13
C ASN A 473 -19.15 23.74 3.44
N GLY A 474 -17.83 23.92 3.40
CA GLY A 474 -16.98 23.84 4.58
C GLY A 474 -17.02 22.45 5.24
N LYS A 475 -17.08 22.38 6.58
CA LYS A 475 -17.08 21.10 7.34
C LYS A 475 -18.32 20.22 7.09
N ALA A 476 -19.47 20.81 6.73
CA ALA A 476 -20.77 20.13 6.83
C ALA A 476 -20.95 18.94 5.86
N ASN A 477 -20.46 19.02 4.62
CA ASN A 477 -20.59 17.95 3.61
C ASN A 477 -19.27 17.31 3.17
N ALA A 478 -18.12 17.81 3.64
CA ALA A 478 -16.89 17.00 3.57
C ALA A 478 -17.04 15.69 4.36
N GLU A 479 -18.01 15.63 5.27
CA GLU A 479 -18.30 14.48 6.12
C GLU A 479 -19.58 13.69 5.75
N ILE A 480 -20.40 14.18 4.81
CA ILE A 480 -21.70 13.56 4.46
C ILE A 480 -21.85 13.54 2.93
N GLY A 481 -21.93 12.33 2.37
CA GLY A 481 -22.53 12.12 1.07
C GLY A 481 -24.05 12.09 1.25
N GLU A 482 -24.68 13.27 1.32
CA GLU A 482 -26.13 13.38 1.10
C GLU A 482 -26.44 12.92 -0.33
#